data_AF-A0A091SDT6-F1
#
_entry.id   AF-A0A091SDT6-F1
#
_cell.length_a   1.000
_cell.length_b   1.000
_cell.length_c   1.000
_cell.angle_alpha   90.00
_cell.angle_beta   90.00
_cell.angle_gamma   90.00
#
_symmetry.space_group_name_H-M   'P 1'
#
loop_
_entity.id
_entity.type
_entity.pdbx_description
1 polymer ?
#
loop_
_entity_poly.entity_id
_entity_poly.type
_entity_poly.pdbx_seq_one_letter_code
_entity_poly.pdbx_strand_id
1 'polypeptide(L)'
;YNFRGFRWLQAMIFAIEEINSSPTLLPNMTLGYRIFDTCNTVSKALEATLSFVAQNKIDSLNLDEFCNCSEHIPSTIAVVGATGSGISTAVANLLGLFYIPQ
;
A
#
# COMPACT_ATOMS: atom_id res chain seq x y z
N TYR A 1 6.32 3.50 21.82
CA TYR A 1 5.20 2.84 21.13
C TYR A 1 4.05 3.83 20.92
N ASN A 2 3.47 3.89 19.73
CA ASN A 2 2.36 4.80 19.40
C ASN A 2 1.02 4.02 19.36
N PHE A 3 0.34 3.92 20.52
CA PHE A 3 -0.93 3.20 20.63
C PHE A 3 -2.07 3.85 19.81
N ARG A 4 -2.04 5.17 19.63
CA ARG A 4 -3.02 5.88 18.80
C ARG A 4 -2.87 5.48 17.33
N GLY A 5 -1.63 5.38 16.85
CA GLY A 5 -1.31 4.90 15.50
C GLY A 5 -1.75 3.45 15.30
N PHE A 6 -1.52 2.58 16.28
CA PHE A 6 -2.02 1.20 16.24
C PHE A 6 -3.55 1.13 16.16
N ARG A 7 -4.27 1.99 16.88
CA ARG A 7 -5.73 2.08 16.78
C ARG A 7 -6.20 2.57 15.40
N TRP A 8 -5.47 3.47 14.73
CA TRP A 8 -5.78 3.86 13.36
C TRP A 8 -5.56 2.71 12.37
N LEU A 9 -4.51 1.91 12.55
CA LEU A 9 -4.30 0.68 11.79
C LEU A 9 -5.48 -0.29 11.99
N GLN A 10 -5.94 -0.49 13.22
CA GLN A 10 -7.11 -1.33 13.50
C GLN A 10 -8.39 -0.79 12.87
N ALA A 11 -8.56 0.54 12.78
CA ALA A 11 -9.72 1.12 12.11
C ALA A 11 -9.75 0.79 10.60
N MET A 12 -8.59 0.74 9.93
CA MET A 12 -8.50 0.30 8.53
C MET A 12 -8.89 -1.18 8.38
N ILE A 13 -8.38 -2.05 9.26
CA ILE A 13 -8.70 -3.48 9.26
C ILE A 13 -10.21 -3.66 9.46
N PHE A 14 -10.76 -3.02 10.49
CA PHE A 14 -12.19 -3.07 10.80
C PHE A 14 -13.05 -2.64 9.61
N ALA A 15 -12.72 -1.52 8.95
CA ALA A 15 -13.47 -1.05 7.80
C ALA A 15 -13.43 -2.05 6.62
N ILE A 16 -12.29 -2.69 6.37
CA ILE A 16 -12.17 -3.71 5.32
C ILE A 16 -12.99 -4.95 5.67
N GLU A 17 -12.96 -5.40 6.92
CA GLU A 17 -13.78 -6.53 7.38
C GLU A 17 -15.28 -6.23 7.27
N GLU A 18 -15.70 -5.01 7.61
CA GLU A 18 -17.09 -4.56 7.47
C GLU A 18 -17.53 -4.54 6.00
N ILE A 19 -16.67 -4.03 5.10
CA ILE A 19 -16.93 -4.04 3.65
C ILE A 19 -17.08 -5.48 3.15
N ASN A 20 -16.13 -6.35 3.47
CA ASN A 20 -16.15 -7.75 3.02
C ASN A 20 -17.32 -8.57 3.59
N SER A 21 -17.87 -8.15 4.74
CA SER A 21 -19.05 -8.78 5.35
C SER A 21 -20.37 -8.25 4.79
N SER A 22 -20.34 -7.14 4.05
CA SER A 22 -21.53 -6.52 3.48
C SER A 22 -21.97 -7.23 2.20
N PRO A 23 -23.21 -7.74 2.11
CA PRO A 23 -23.69 -8.39 0.91
C PRO A 23 -24.01 -7.41 -0.23
N THR A 24 -24.01 -6.09 0.03
CA THR A 24 -24.35 -5.06 -0.96
C THR A 24 -23.14 -4.33 -1.51
N LEU A 25 -22.03 -4.31 -0.77
CA LEU A 25 -20.82 -3.60 -1.15
C LEU A 25 -19.77 -4.62 -1.59
N LEU A 26 -19.37 -4.55 -2.87
CA LEU A 26 -18.40 -5.48 -3.48
C LEU A 26 -18.81 -6.97 -3.37
N PRO A 27 -20.03 -7.38 -3.77
CA PRO A 27 -20.60 -8.71 -3.47
C PRO A 27 -19.84 -9.93 -4.02
N ASN A 28 -18.90 -9.74 -4.95
CA ASN A 28 -18.12 -10.81 -5.57
C ASN A 28 -16.61 -10.59 -5.44
N MET A 29 -16.18 -9.70 -4.54
CA MET A 29 -14.78 -9.35 -4.36
C MET A 29 -14.46 -9.24 -2.88
N THR A 30 -13.29 -9.71 -2.49
CA THR A 30 -12.74 -9.48 -1.15
C THR A 30 -11.62 -8.47 -1.23
N LEU A 31 -11.71 -7.41 -0.43
CA LEU A 31 -10.61 -6.49 -0.21
C LEU A 31 -9.57 -7.13 0.72
N GLY A 32 -8.33 -7.21 0.23
CA GLY A 32 -7.16 -7.53 1.03
C GLY A 32 -6.39 -6.27 1.43
N TYR A 33 -5.38 -6.43 2.30
CA TYR A 33 -4.51 -5.33 2.71
C TYR A 33 -3.07 -5.78 2.99
N ARG A 34 -2.14 -4.84 2.84
CA ARG A 34 -0.76 -4.92 3.34
C ARG A 34 -0.46 -3.62 4.08
N ILE A 35 -0.16 -3.70 5.37
CA ILE A 35 0.02 -2.52 6.23
C ILE A 35 1.42 -2.56 6.83
N PHE A 36 2.12 -1.42 6.80
CA PHE A 36 3.48 -1.29 7.30
C PHE A 36 3.59 -0.13 8.30
N ASP A 37 4.51 -0.25 9.26
CA ASP A 37 4.85 0.86 10.16
C ASP A 37 5.82 1.82 9.47
N THR A 38 5.45 3.11 9.42
CA THR A 38 6.31 4.17 8.87
C THR A 38 7.33 4.69 9.89
N CYS A 39 7.16 4.35 11.17
CA CYS A 39 7.96 4.88 12.28
C CYS A 39 8.07 6.42 12.31
N ASN A 40 7.13 7.13 11.67
CA ASN A 40 7.20 8.57 11.40
C ASN A 40 8.49 9.03 10.69
N THR A 41 9.05 8.20 9.81
CA THR A 41 10.25 8.52 9.02
C THR A 41 10.01 8.29 7.54
N VAL A 42 10.62 9.16 6.70
CA VAL A 42 10.52 9.06 5.24
C VAL A 42 11.13 7.76 4.72
N SER A 43 12.28 7.34 5.25
CA SER A 43 12.96 6.12 4.81
C SER A 43 12.10 4.87 4.97
N LYS A 44 11.50 4.67 6.15
CA LYS A 44 10.61 3.52 6.40
C LYS A 44 9.32 3.56 5.59
N ALA A 45 8.75 4.75 5.38
CA ALA A 45 7.60 4.89 4.50
C ALA A 45 7.94 4.57 3.04
N LEU A 46 9.11 4.97 2.54
CA LEU A 46 9.55 4.65 1.18
C LEU A 46 9.91 3.16 1.01
N GLU A 47 10.51 2.51 2.01
CA GLU A 47 10.71 1.05 2.02
C GLU A 47 9.38 0.30 1.82
N ALA A 48 8.35 0.69 2.57
CA ALA A 48 7.00 0.13 2.41
C ALA A 48 6.39 0.46 1.04
N THR A 49 6.55 1.70 0.56
CA THR A 49 6.02 2.14 -0.73
C THR A 49 6.64 1.39 -1.90
N LEU A 50 7.94 1.08 -1.83
CA LEU A 50 8.62 0.22 -2.81
C LEU A 50 7.99 -1.18 -2.89
N SER A 51 7.53 -1.73 -1.77
CA SER A 51 6.78 -3.00 -1.78
C SER A 51 5.42 -2.88 -2.47
N PHE A 52 4.76 -1.72 -2.35
CA PHE A 52 3.47 -1.48 -3.01
C PHE A 52 3.59 -1.34 -4.52
N VAL A 53 4.66 -0.69 -5.01
CA VAL A 53 4.91 -0.45 -6.44
C VAL A 53 5.75 -1.54 -7.11
N ALA A 54 6.13 -2.60 -6.39
CA ALA A 54 7.10 -3.59 -6.87
C ALA A 54 6.74 -4.17 -8.25
N GLN A 55 5.50 -4.64 -8.44
CA GLN A 55 5.04 -5.16 -9.73
C GLN A 55 5.08 -4.07 -10.83
N ASN A 56 4.49 -2.89 -10.56
CA ASN A 56 4.48 -1.78 -11.52
C ASN A 56 5.89 -1.35 -11.94
N LYS A 57 6.85 -1.38 -11.02
CA LYS A 57 8.26 -1.05 -11.28
C LYS A 57 8.91 -2.09 -12.19
N ILE A 58 8.67 -3.36 -11.92
CA ILE A 58 9.19 -4.47 -12.73
C ILE A 58 8.67 -4.33 -14.17
N ASP A 59 7.36 -4.13 -14.33
CA ASP A 59 6.72 -3.93 -15.63
C ASP A 59 7.29 -2.69 -16.35
N SER A 60 7.40 -1.55 -15.66
CA SER A 60 7.87 -0.29 -16.27
C SER A 60 9.31 -0.31 -16.77
N LEU A 61 10.15 -1.18 -16.19
CA LEU A 61 11.56 -1.29 -16.49
C LEU A 61 11.90 -2.55 -17.29
N ASN A 62 10.90 -3.36 -17.65
CA ASN A 62 11.07 -4.69 -18.26
C ASN A 62 12.11 -5.55 -17.50
N LEU A 63 12.10 -5.46 -16.15
CA LEU A 63 13.11 -6.12 -15.33
C LEU A 63 13.04 -7.66 -15.39
N ASP A 64 11.87 -8.20 -15.72
CA ASP A 64 11.65 -9.64 -15.90
C ASP A 64 12.50 -10.24 -17.03
N GLU A 65 12.93 -9.43 -17.99
CA GLU A 65 13.81 -9.87 -19.08
C GLU A 65 15.27 -10.04 -18.62
N PHE A 66 15.68 -9.30 -17.57
CA PHE A 66 17.08 -9.19 -17.14
C PHE A 66 17.34 -9.76 -15.73
N CYS A 67 16.29 -10.10 -14.99
CA CYS A 67 16.36 -10.58 -13.62
C CYS A 67 15.32 -11.68 -13.37
N ASN A 68 15.63 -12.62 -12.48
CA ASN A 68 14.66 -13.62 -12.03
C ASN A 68 13.75 -13.01 -10.95
N CYS A 69 12.67 -12.35 -11.37
CA CYS A 69 11.65 -11.81 -10.50
C CYS A 69 10.55 -12.86 -10.20
N SER A 70 9.86 -12.72 -9.07
CA SER A 70 8.77 -13.63 -8.74
C SER A 70 7.56 -13.35 -9.64
N GLU A 71 7.01 -14.39 -10.26
CA GLU A 71 5.83 -14.27 -11.14
C GLU A 71 4.55 -13.81 -10.41
N HIS A 72 4.52 -13.88 -9.08
CA HIS A 72 3.33 -13.63 -8.27
C HIS A 72 3.56 -12.50 -7.26
N ILE A 73 3.85 -11.29 -7.74
CA ILE A 73 3.90 -10.10 -6.87
C ILE A 73 2.51 -9.45 -6.86
N PRO A 74 1.82 -9.40 -5.71
CA PRO A 74 0.48 -8.84 -5.66
C PRO A 74 0.51 -7.33 -5.89
N SER A 75 -0.32 -6.88 -6.83
CA SER A 75 -0.48 -5.46 -7.17
C SER A 75 -1.22 -4.69 -6.07
N THR A 76 -0.78 -3.46 -5.81
CA THR A 76 -1.47 -2.51 -4.93
C THR A 76 -2.30 -1.55 -5.77
N ILE A 77 -3.61 -1.46 -5.49
CA ILE A 77 -4.52 -0.59 -6.25
C ILE A 77 -4.72 0.79 -5.62
N ALA A 78 -4.44 0.95 -4.32
CA ALA A 78 -4.56 2.19 -3.57
C ALA A 78 -3.77 2.09 -2.26
N VAL A 79 -3.37 3.24 -1.70
CA VAL A 79 -2.66 3.31 -0.41
C VAL A 79 -3.41 4.26 0.54
N VAL A 80 -3.55 3.87 1.81
CA VAL A 80 -4.12 4.75 2.85
C VAL A 80 -2.98 5.26 3.75
N GLY A 81 -2.86 6.58 3.89
CA GLY A 81 -1.82 7.24 4.71
C GLY A 81 -0.91 8.15 3.87
N ALA A 82 0.22 8.65 4.38
CA ALA A 82 0.76 8.51 5.72
C ALA A 82 0.23 9.61 6.67
N THR A 83 0.66 9.59 7.94
CA THR A 83 0.19 10.56 8.94
C THR A 83 0.83 11.95 8.79
N GLY A 84 2.14 12.02 8.58
CA GLY A 84 2.87 13.30 8.50
C GLY A 84 2.91 13.81 7.07
N SER A 85 2.60 15.10 6.84
CA SER A 85 2.55 15.70 5.49
C SER A 85 3.83 15.50 4.69
N GLY A 86 5.01 15.72 5.28
CA GLY A 86 6.30 15.49 4.59
C GLY A 86 6.53 14.03 4.21
N ILE A 87 6.03 13.08 5.01
CA ILE A 87 6.08 11.65 4.69
C ILE A 87 5.10 11.35 3.55
N SER A 88 3.87 11.86 3.62
CA SER A 88 2.86 11.69 2.58
C SER A 88 3.31 12.27 1.24
N THR A 89 3.97 13.43 1.21
CA THR A 89 4.56 13.98 -0.02
C THR A 89 5.60 13.05 -0.63
N ALA A 90 6.50 12.49 0.17
CA ALA A 90 7.52 11.56 -0.33
C ALA A 90 6.89 10.27 -0.90
N VAL A 91 5.88 9.73 -0.22
CA VAL A 91 5.12 8.56 -0.69
C VAL A 91 4.35 8.90 -1.97
N ALA A 92 3.66 10.03 -2.03
CA ALA A 92 2.88 10.50 -3.17
C ALA A 92 3.75 10.65 -4.42
N ASN A 93 4.96 11.19 -4.27
CA ASN A 93 5.89 11.35 -5.38
C ASN A 93 6.25 10.00 -6.03
N LEU A 94 6.36 8.92 -5.24
CA LEU A 94 6.67 7.59 -5.76
C LEU A 94 5.44 6.88 -6.31
N LEU A 95 4.30 6.92 -5.59
CA LEU A 95 3.04 6.33 -6.06
C LEU A 95 2.52 6.99 -7.34
N GLY A 96 2.72 8.31 -7.47
CA GLY A 96 2.32 9.11 -8.61
C GLY A 96 3.01 8.73 -9.92
N LEU A 97 4.22 8.14 -9.86
CA LEU A 97 4.89 7.60 -11.07
C LEU A 97 4.10 6.47 -11.72
N PHE A 98 3.31 5.74 -10.92
CA PHE A 98 2.52 4.59 -11.34
C PHE A 98 1.01 4.84 -11.25
N TYR A 99 0.60 6.10 -11.03
CA TYR A 99 -0.81 6.50 -10.90
C TYR A 99 -1.58 5.71 -9.82
N ILE A 100 -0.90 5.28 -8.75
CA ILE A 100 -1.56 4.62 -7.62
C ILE A 100 -2.17 5.70 -6.72
N PRO A 101 -3.49 5.70 -6.47
CA PRO A 101 -4.13 6.68 -5.61
C PRO A 101 -3.67 6.55 -4.15
N GLN A 102 -3.48 7.70 -3.50
CA GLN A 102 -3.13 7.85 -2.10
C GLN A 102 -4.10 8.81 -1.41
#